data_AF-A0A453CIF3-F1
#
_entry.id   AF-A0A453CIF3-F1
#
_cell.length_a   1.000
_cell.length_b   1.000
_cell.length_c   1.000
_cell.angle_alpha   90.00
_cell.angle_beta   90.00
_cell.angle_gamma   90.00
#
_symmetry.space_group_name_H-M   'P 1'
#
loop_
_entity.id
_entity.type
_entity.pdbx_description
1 polymer ?
#
loop_
_entity_poly.entity_id
_entity_poly.type
_entity_poly.pdbx_seq_one_letter_code
_entity_poly.pdbx_strand_id
1 'polypeptide(L)'
;FFGDYPREMCEMLSSNLPKFTSEEKRLLRKNNADFIGLNHYTSIYAKDCISSPCDLETYEGNALVQAVGERDGVTIGKPTAIHGYYDVPEGMELIVKYVNQRYKNTPVYVTENGYSQFSDNSMEDLINDVGRVNYLQGYLTSISSAIR
;
A
#
# COMPACT_ATOMS: atom_id res chain seq x y z
N PHE A 1 11.30 -14.66 6.02
CA PHE A 1 10.56 -13.75 6.93
C PHE A 1 11.33 -13.50 8.21
N PHE A 2 11.05 -12.42 8.94
CA PHE A 2 11.83 -11.99 10.12
C PHE A 2 11.38 -12.66 11.44
N GLY A 3 10.12 -13.13 11.48
CA GLY A 3 9.57 -13.90 12.60
C GLY A 3 9.40 -13.10 13.91
N ASP A 4 9.19 -11.79 13.77
CA ASP A 4 8.78 -10.88 14.83
C ASP A 4 8.17 -9.63 14.19
N TYR A 5 7.57 -8.76 15.02
CA TYR A 5 7.12 -7.44 14.57
C TYR A 5 8.31 -6.52 14.20
N PRO A 6 8.09 -5.51 13.33
CA PRO A 6 9.04 -4.42 13.14
C PRO A 6 9.40 -3.75 14.48
N ARG A 7 10.65 -3.30 14.60
CA ARG A 7 11.17 -2.70 15.84
C ARG A 7 10.35 -1.47 16.24
N GLU A 8 10.02 -0.66 15.26
CA GLU A 8 9.26 0.58 15.42
C GLU A 8 7.89 0.30 16.03
N MET A 9 7.19 -0.75 15.56
CA MET A 9 5.90 -1.17 16.14
C MET A 9 6.05 -1.58 17.61
N CYS A 10 7.11 -2.31 17.96
CA CYS A 10 7.37 -2.71 19.34
C CYS A 10 7.61 -1.50 20.26
N GLU A 11 8.35 -0.50 19.77
CA GLU A 11 8.65 0.72 20.53
C GLU A 11 7.41 1.60 20.71
N MET A 12 6.61 1.78 19.65
CA MET A 12 5.45 2.67 19.65
C MET A 12 4.24 2.10 20.38
N LEU A 13 3.94 0.81 20.17
CA LEU A 13 2.75 0.18 20.74
C LEU A 13 3.00 -0.45 22.13
N SER A 14 4.26 -0.80 22.44
CA SER A 14 4.69 -1.29 23.74
C SER A 14 3.75 -2.36 24.33
N SER A 15 3.09 -2.10 25.46
CA SER A 15 2.19 -3.03 26.14
C SER A 15 0.92 -3.37 25.34
N ASN A 16 0.55 -2.55 24.35
CA ASN A 16 -0.60 -2.81 23.48
C ASN A 16 -0.29 -3.82 22.37
N LEU A 17 0.98 -4.16 22.15
CA LEU A 17 1.40 -5.16 21.16
C LEU A 17 1.60 -6.53 21.81
N PRO A 18 0.83 -7.56 21.40
CA PRO A 18 1.06 -8.93 21.84
C PRO A 18 2.49 -9.37 21.54
N LYS A 19 3.06 -10.24 22.39
CA LYS A 19 4.42 -10.75 22.21
C LYS A 19 4.37 -12.21 21.80
N PHE A 20 5.05 -12.54 20.71
CA PHE A 20 5.30 -13.93 20.36
C PHE A 20 6.23 -14.56 21.40
N THR A 21 5.91 -15.78 21.80
CA THR A 21 6.80 -16.68 22.55
C THR A 21 8.01 -17.07 21.70
N SER A 22 9.07 -17.55 22.35
CA SER A 22 10.26 -18.05 21.64
C SER A 22 9.94 -19.14 20.63
N GLU A 23 8.95 -19.99 20.92
CA GLU A 23 8.52 -21.08 20.05
C GLU A 23 7.76 -20.57 18.82
N GLU A 24 6.83 -19.63 18.98
CA GLU A 24 6.12 -19.00 17.86
C GLU A 24 7.08 -18.25 16.94
N LYS A 25 8.02 -17.48 17.52
CA LYS A 25 9.07 -16.81 16.74
C LYS A 25 9.91 -17.80 15.93
N ARG A 26 10.20 -18.98 16.50
CA ARG A 26 10.92 -20.06 15.81
C ARG A 26 10.09 -20.64 14.66
N LEU A 27 8.79 -20.86 14.88
CA LEU A 27 7.87 -21.34 13.84
C LEU A 27 7.78 -20.36 12.66
N LEU A 28 7.61 -19.07 12.94
CA LEU A 28 7.52 -18.02 11.91
C LEU A 28 8.82 -17.86 11.09
N ARG A 29 9.99 -18.05 11.72
CA ARG A 29 11.27 -18.02 10.99
C ARG A 29 11.51 -19.27 10.16
N LYS A 30 11.03 -20.42 10.64
CA LYS A 30 11.22 -21.72 9.96
C LYS A 30 10.30 -21.85 8.74
N ASN A 31 9.07 -21.36 8.85
CA ASN A 31 8.07 -21.45 7.79
C ASN A 31 8.06 -20.14 7.00
N ASN A 32 8.78 -20.11 5.87
CA ASN A 32 8.64 -19.00 4.92
C ASN A 32 7.38 -19.22 4.07
N ALA A 33 6.74 -18.12 3.65
CA ALA A 33 5.67 -18.20 2.67
C ALA A 33 6.21 -18.67 1.31
N ASP A 34 5.43 -19.50 0.61
CA ASP A 34 5.74 -19.97 -0.74
C ASP A 34 5.63 -18.84 -1.78
N PHE A 35 4.72 -17.89 -1.54
CA PHE A 35 4.55 -16.68 -2.32
C PHE A 35 3.91 -15.56 -1.47
N ILE A 36 3.92 -14.33 -2.01
CA ILE A 36 3.24 -13.16 -1.45
C ILE A 36 2.16 -12.72 -2.45
N GLY A 37 0.91 -12.71 -1.99
CA GLY A 37 -0.18 -12.03 -2.69
C GLY A 37 -0.14 -10.53 -2.38
N LEU A 38 -0.08 -9.70 -3.42
CA LEU A 38 -0.01 -8.25 -3.30
C LEU A 38 -1.27 -7.62 -3.90
N ASN A 39 -2.06 -6.97 -3.03
CA ASN A 39 -3.14 -6.08 -3.45
C ASN A 39 -2.59 -4.65 -3.45
N HIS A 40 -2.64 -3.98 -4.60
CA HIS A 40 -2.14 -2.61 -4.69
C HIS A 40 -3.04 -1.77 -5.58
N TYR A 41 -3.53 -0.66 -5.03
CA TYR A 41 -4.56 0.18 -5.65
C TYR A 41 -4.16 1.64 -5.79
N THR A 42 -3.29 2.12 -4.91
CA THR A 42 -2.86 3.52 -4.88
C THR A 42 -1.59 3.68 -4.05
N SER A 43 -0.99 4.86 -4.15
CA SER A 43 0.06 5.34 -3.25
C SER A 43 -0.35 6.72 -2.73
N ILE A 44 0.11 7.05 -1.53
CA ILE A 44 -0.21 8.29 -0.83
C ILE A 44 1.04 8.88 -0.19
N TYR A 45 1.02 10.16 0.15
CA TYR A 45 2.09 10.76 0.93
C TYR A 45 1.93 10.42 2.42
N ALA A 46 3.06 10.32 3.10
CA ALA A 46 3.14 10.21 4.55
C ALA A 46 3.63 11.55 5.12
N LYS A 47 2.80 12.19 5.95
CA LYS A 47 3.17 13.40 6.70
C LYS A 47 3.63 13.00 8.10
N ASP A 48 4.78 13.52 8.51
CA ASP A 48 5.33 13.33 9.85
C ASP A 48 4.41 13.94 10.92
N CYS A 49 4.08 13.15 11.94
CA CYS A 49 3.39 13.62 13.14
C CYS A 49 4.25 13.50 14.40
N ILE A 50 5.53 13.13 14.28
CA ILE A 50 6.48 13.07 15.39
C ILE A 50 6.88 14.49 15.78
N SER A 51 7.28 15.31 14.80
CA SER A 51 7.76 16.68 15.03
C SER A 51 6.62 17.71 15.04
N SER A 52 5.49 17.36 14.41
CA SER A 52 4.31 18.20 14.28
C SER A 52 3.06 17.38 14.60
N PRO A 53 2.63 17.30 15.87
CA PRO A 53 1.57 16.42 16.30
C PRO A 53 0.29 16.55 15.45
N CYS A 54 -0.22 15.41 15.00
CA CYS A 54 -1.50 15.30 14.32
C CYS A 54 -2.55 14.79 15.31
N ASP A 55 -3.75 15.36 15.28
CA ASP A 55 -4.86 14.89 16.11
C ASP A 55 -5.59 13.75 15.38
N LEU A 56 -5.17 12.51 15.66
CA LEU A 56 -5.64 11.30 14.98
C LEU A 56 -5.98 10.21 15.99
N GLU A 57 -7.26 9.82 16.04
CA GLU A 57 -7.73 8.66 16.83
C GLU A 57 -7.73 7.35 16.01
N THR A 58 -6.99 7.30 14.89
CA THR A 58 -6.89 6.14 14.00
C THR A 58 -5.59 5.36 14.23
N TYR A 59 -5.45 4.22 13.55
CA TYR A 59 -4.20 3.44 13.55
C TYR A 59 -2.99 4.25 13.05
N GLU A 60 -3.22 5.31 12.27
CA GLU A 60 -2.18 6.20 11.77
C GLU A 60 -1.60 7.06 12.89
N GLY A 61 -2.44 7.45 13.87
CA GLY A 61 -2.01 8.10 15.11
C GLY A 61 -1.05 7.22 15.91
N ASN A 62 -1.31 5.91 16.00
CA ASN A 62 -0.38 4.95 16.62
C ASN A 62 0.95 4.85 15.88
N ALA A 63 0.97 5.14 14.58
CA ALA A 63 2.16 5.15 13.73
C ALA A 63 2.79 6.54 13.59
N LEU A 64 2.29 7.56 14.31
CA LEU A 64 2.76 8.95 14.27
C LEU A 64 2.92 9.48 12.83
N VAL A 65 1.97 9.12 11.97
CA VAL A 65 1.94 9.52 10.57
C VAL A 65 0.53 9.94 10.19
N GLN A 66 0.40 10.87 9.26
CA GLN A 66 -0.86 11.19 8.61
C GLN A 66 -0.78 10.84 7.12
N ALA A 67 -1.68 9.99 6.67
CA ALA A 67 -1.90 9.72 5.25
C ALA A 67 -2.49 10.95 4.57
N VAL A 68 -1.82 11.49 3.54
CA VAL A 68 -2.31 12.64 2.79
C VAL A 68 -2.17 12.41 1.29
N GLY A 69 -3.20 12.80 0.54
CA GLY A 69 -3.22 12.70 -0.92
C GLY A 69 -2.65 13.91 -1.65
N GLU A 70 -2.28 14.96 -0.91
CA GLU A 70 -1.79 16.22 -1.43
C GLU A 70 -0.55 16.68 -0.66
N ARG A 71 0.41 17.25 -1.37
CA ARG A 71 1.59 17.91 -0.80
C ARG A 71 1.78 19.25 -1.51
N ASP A 72 1.84 20.33 -0.74
CA ASP A 72 2.06 21.70 -1.24
C ASP A 72 1.05 22.13 -2.33
N GLY A 73 -0.22 21.75 -2.18
CA GLY A 73 -1.28 22.08 -3.16
C GLY A 73 -1.31 21.16 -4.38
N VAL A 74 -0.46 20.12 -4.45
CA VAL A 74 -0.37 19.20 -5.57
C VAL A 74 -0.80 17.79 -5.15
N THR A 75 -1.84 17.25 -5.78
CA THR A 75 -2.30 15.89 -5.52
C THR A 75 -1.27 14.88 -6.02
N ILE A 76 -1.13 13.75 -5.32
CA ILE A 76 -0.18 12.68 -5.68
C ILE A 76 -0.52 12.02 -7.03
N GLY A 77 -1.80 12.07 -7.40
CA GLY A 77 -2.31 11.53 -8.65
C GLY A 77 -3.74 12.01 -8.88
N LYS A 78 -4.38 11.46 -9.91
CA LYS A 78 -5.79 11.76 -10.22
C LYS A 78 -6.71 11.06 -9.21
N PRO A 79 -7.65 11.75 -8.52
CA PRO A 79 -8.59 11.11 -7.61
C PRO A 79 -9.50 10.11 -8.32
N THR A 80 -9.82 9.01 -7.63
CA THR A 80 -10.83 8.03 -8.05
C THR A 80 -12.16 8.27 -7.33
N ALA A 81 -13.18 7.45 -7.59
CA ALA A 81 -14.46 7.56 -6.89
C ALA A 81 -14.44 7.10 -5.42
N ILE A 82 -13.33 6.49 -4.97
CA ILE A 82 -13.12 6.14 -3.57
C ILE A 82 -12.27 7.24 -2.93
N HIS A 83 -12.79 7.84 -1.86
CA HIS A 83 -12.07 8.85 -1.10
C HIS A 83 -10.72 8.30 -0.60
N GLY A 84 -9.65 9.07 -0.82
CA GLY A 84 -8.27 8.69 -0.46
C GLY A 84 -7.55 7.81 -1.47
N TYR A 85 -8.19 7.42 -2.58
CA TYR A 85 -7.57 6.63 -3.65
C TYR A 85 -7.26 7.51 -4.86
N TYR A 86 -6.01 7.42 -5.32
CA TYR A 86 -5.47 8.17 -6.45
C TYR A 86 -4.85 7.23 -7.49
N ASP A 87 -4.92 7.62 -8.76
CA ASP A 87 -4.21 6.96 -9.86
C ASP A 87 -2.72 7.32 -9.81
N VAL A 88 -1.89 6.37 -9.35
CA VAL A 88 -0.44 6.52 -9.12
C VAL A 88 0.28 5.23 -9.57
N PRO A 89 0.34 4.96 -10.89
CA PRO A 89 0.82 3.68 -11.41
C PRO A 89 2.29 3.41 -11.07
N GLU A 90 3.13 4.43 -10.92
CA GLU A 90 4.55 4.29 -10.58
C GLU A 90 4.74 3.64 -9.19
N GLY A 91 3.76 3.80 -8.30
CA GLY A 91 3.75 3.14 -6.99
C GLY A 91 3.82 1.62 -7.08
N MET A 92 3.22 1.04 -8.13
CA MET A 92 3.22 -0.41 -8.36
C MET A 92 4.62 -0.97 -8.63
N GLU A 93 5.45 -0.26 -9.39
CA GLU A 93 6.83 -0.68 -9.64
C GLU A 93 7.62 -0.69 -8.33
N LEU A 94 7.51 0.38 -7.56
CA LEU A 94 8.24 0.57 -6.31
C LEU A 94 7.85 -0.49 -5.28
N ILE A 95 6.56 -0.77 -5.10
CA ILE A 95 6.10 -1.74 -4.10
C ILE A 95 6.49 -3.18 -4.49
N VAL A 96 6.39 -3.55 -5.77
CA VAL A 96 6.81 -4.89 -6.24
C VAL A 96 8.31 -5.08 -5.98
N LYS A 97 9.15 -4.10 -6.36
CA LYS A 97 10.59 -4.14 -6.09
C LYS A 97 10.89 -4.22 -4.60
N TYR A 98 10.23 -3.38 -3.79
CA TYR A 98 10.42 -3.34 -2.35
C TYR A 98 10.07 -4.66 -1.67
N VAL A 99 8.89 -5.22 -1.95
CA VAL A 99 8.42 -6.49 -1.37
C VAL A 99 9.38 -7.62 -1.75
N ASN A 100 9.74 -7.71 -3.03
CA ASN A 100 10.65 -8.73 -3.53
C ASN A 100 12.02 -8.65 -2.83
N GLN A 101 12.61 -7.46 -2.73
CA GLN A 101 13.91 -7.25 -2.06
C GLN A 101 13.84 -7.52 -0.55
N ARG A 102 12.81 -6.99 0.13
CA ARG A 102 12.68 -7.11 1.59
C ARG A 102 12.42 -8.54 2.04
N TYR A 103 11.67 -9.30 1.27
CA TYR A 103 11.28 -10.67 1.62
C TYR A 103 12.06 -11.72 0.83
N LYS A 104 13.35 -11.48 0.59
CA LYS A 104 14.33 -12.48 0.08
C LYS A 104 13.93 -13.12 -1.24
N ASN A 105 13.40 -12.34 -2.17
CA ASN A 105 12.95 -12.80 -3.48
C ASN A 105 11.87 -13.90 -3.42
N THR A 106 11.03 -13.90 -2.39
CA THR A 106 9.82 -14.73 -2.37
C THR A 106 8.94 -14.35 -3.58
N PRO A 107 8.44 -15.31 -4.37
CA PRO A 107 7.56 -15.03 -5.50
C PRO A 107 6.41 -14.09 -5.13
N VAL A 108 6.18 -13.06 -5.95
CA VAL A 108 5.11 -12.07 -5.74
C VAL A 108 4.09 -12.20 -6.84
N TYR A 109 2.81 -12.28 -6.46
CA TYR A 109 1.68 -12.24 -7.37
C TYR A 109 0.84 -11.01 -7.05
N VAL A 110 0.58 -10.16 -8.06
CA VAL A 110 -0.44 -9.12 -7.91
C VAL A 110 -1.81 -9.81 -7.92
N THR A 111 -2.47 -9.83 -6.76
CA THR A 111 -3.74 -10.53 -6.56
C THR A 111 -4.94 -9.62 -6.77
N GLU A 112 -4.79 -8.31 -6.56
CA GLU A 112 -5.82 -7.32 -6.87
C GLU A 112 -5.20 -5.98 -7.32
N ASN A 113 -5.85 -5.37 -8.31
CA ASN A 113 -5.62 -4.01 -8.78
C ASN A 113 -6.89 -3.53 -9.51
N GLY A 114 -7.37 -2.32 -9.24
CA GLY A 114 -8.65 -1.87 -9.80
C GLY A 114 -8.95 -0.39 -9.64
N TYR A 115 -9.91 0.08 -10.43
CA TYR A 115 -10.29 1.48 -10.55
C TYR A 115 -11.78 1.67 -10.29
N SER A 116 -12.11 2.57 -9.37
CA SER A 116 -13.48 3.01 -9.10
C SER A 116 -13.83 4.24 -9.94
N GLN A 117 -14.92 4.16 -10.68
CA GLN A 117 -15.46 5.27 -11.46
C GLN A 117 -16.61 5.95 -10.73
N PHE A 118 -16.79 7.25 -10.97
CA PHE A 118 -17.96 7.96 -10.47
C PHE A 118 -19.21 7.53 -11.25
N SER A 119 -20.33 7.40 -10.54
CA SER A 119 -21.60 6.89 -11.08
C SER A 119 -22.58 8.00 -11.46
N ASP A 120 -22.11 9.23 -11.59
CA ASP A 120 -22.90 10.43 -11.91
C ASP A 120 -23.04 10.68 -13.41
N ASN A 121 -22.54 9.77 -14.25
CA ASN A 121 -22.52 9.89 -15.70
C ASN A 121 -23.62 9.05 -16.39
N SER A 122 -23.80 9.26 -17.70
CA SER A 122 -24.76 8.49 -18.49
C SER A 122 -24.34 7.02 -18.60
N MET A 123 -25.28 6.11 -18.88
CA MET A 123 -24.94 4.69 -19.10
C MET A 123 -23.90 4.50 -20.22
N GLU A 124 -23.97 5.32 -21.27
CA GLU A 124 -22.99 5.30 -22.36
C GLU A 124 -21.58 5.65 -21.87
N ASP A 125 -21.45 6.69 -21.04
CA ASP A 125 -20.18 7.07 -20.43
C ASP A 125 -19.68 6.01 -19.43
N LEU A 126 -20.61 5.36 -18.71
CA LEU A 126 -20.25 4.31 -17.75
C LEU A 126 -19.69 3.07 -18.45
N ILE A 127 -20.21 2.73 -19.62
CA ILE A 127 -19.71 1.64 -20.48
C ILE A 127 -18.37 2.04 -21.13
N ASN A 128 -18.24 3.29 -21.58
CA ASN A 128 -17.02 3.84 -22.16
C ASN A 128 -16.02 4.29 -21.06
N ASP A 129 -15.59 3.34 -20.25
CA ASP A 129 -14.82 3.53 -19.01
C ASP A 129 -13.32 3.84 -19.21
N VAL A 130 -12.99 4.84 -20.04
CA VAL A 130 -11.61 5.19 -20.42
C VAL A 130 -10.69 5.41 -19.21
N GLY A 131 -11.22 5.91 -18.09
CA GLY A 131 -10.47 6.04 -16.83
C GLY A 131 -9.93 4.70 -16.30
N ARG A 132 -10.75 3.64 -16.32
CA ARG A 132 -10.35 2.29 -15.90
C ARG A 132 -9.34 1.70 -16.88
N VAL A 133 -9.54 1.90 -18.18
CA VAL A 133 -8.60 1.45 -19.22
C VAL A 133 -7.21 2.07 -18.99
N ASN A 134 -7.15 3.39 -18.83
CA ASN A 134 -5.89 4.11 -18.62
C ASN A 134 -5.20 3.68 -17.31
N TYR A 135 -5.96 3.54 -16.22
CA TYR A 135 -5.45 3.06 -14.95
C TYR A 135 -4.80 1.67 -15.10
N LEU A 136 -5.54 0.69 -15.64
CA LEU A 136 -5.02 -0.68 -15.79
C LEU A 136 -3.81 -0.72 -16.72
N GLN A 137 -3.83 0.05 -17.81
CA GLN A 137 -2.69 0.16 -18.72
C GLN A 137 -1.44 0.73 -18.03
N GLY A 138 -1.60 1.78 -17.23
CA GLY A 138 -0.52 2.41 -16.47
C GLY A 138 0.09 1.43 -15.47
N TYR A 139 -0.74 0.79 -14.65
CA TYR A 139 -0.28 -0.17 -13.64
C TYR A 139 0.38 -1.42 -14.27
N LEU A 140 -0.16 -1.96 -15.36
CA LEU A 140 0.48 -3.05 -16.10
C LEU A 140 1.84 -2.64 -16.69
N THR A 141 1.97 -1.40 -17.15
CA THR A 141 3.23 -0.85 -17.64
C THR A 141 4.27 -0.76 -16.51
N SER A 142 3.87 -0.29 -15.33
CA SER A 142 4.73 -0.25 -14.14
C SER A 142 5.15 -1.65 -13.66
N ILE A 143 4.23 -2.63 -13.69
CA ILE A 143 4.57 -4.03 -13.39
C ILE A 143 5.61 -4.54 -14.39
N SER A 144 5.45 -4.26 -15.69
CA SER A 144 6.44 -4.68 -16.69
C SER A 144 7.82 -4.07 -16.42
N SER A 145 7.86 -2.81 -16.01
CA SER A 145 9.10 -2.11 -15.62
C SER A 145 9.72 -2.67 -14.34
N ALA A 146 8.91 -3.27 -13.47
CA ALA A 146 9.40 -3.92 -12.25
C ALA A 146 10.12 -5.24 -12.49
N ILE A 147 9.74 -5.95 -13.57
CA ILE A 147 10.20 -7.31 -13.88
C ILE A 147 11.43 -7.31 -14.82
N ARG A 148 11.58 -6.26 -15.63
CA ARG A 148 12.72 -6.08 -16.55
C ARG A 148 13.98 -5.63 -15.81
#